data_AF-A0AA40D234-F1
#
_entry.id   AF-A0AA40D234-F1
#
_cell.length_a   1.000
_cell.length_b   1.000
_cell.length_c   1.000
_cell.angle_alpha   90.00
_cell.angle_beta   90.00
_cell.angle_gamma   90.00
#
_symmetry.space_group_name_H-M   'P 1'
#
loop_
_entity.id
_entity.type
_entity.pdbx_description
1 polymer ?
#
loop_
_entity_poly.entity_id
_entity_poly.type
_entity_poly.pdbx_seq_one_letter_code
_entity_poly.pdbx_strand_id
1 'polypeptide(L)'
;QTMQHNLDERTSPFSLSALSQTLQDAVLLTRSLGIRYIWIDAICIVQDDRAEWMVEAQKMMQYYGDAQVTIVPAHADSADSGMKTEREVPFSRRFTGPWNNDSGRDLILTNTAFKTRDAVSKWAWNQRGWTYQERLNSARLLFVFSHSLMLNCRQGSWNSLTGWDHQPREAWSTFLPLRSPGKTQSRLDRDANTWCSLVGNYTQRQLTSRRDKWFAFSSIAEAFSRASGRRTVAGLLEDRLLEDLASWRSP
;
A
#
# COMPACT_ATOMS: atom_id res chain seq x y z
N GLN A 1 3.41 -14.37 -13.00
CA GLN A 1 2.65 -14.71 -11.76
C GLN A 1 2.83 -16.19 -11.45
N THR A 2 2.64 -16.58 -10.19
CA THR A 2 2.74 -17.97 -9.71
C THR A 2 1.41 -18.69 -9.88
N MET A 3 1.48 -19.87 -10.50
CA MET A 3 0.38 -20.79 -10.76
C MET A 3 0.84 -22.19 -10.37
N GLN A 4 -0.07 -23.13 -10.14
CA GLN A 4 0.27 -24.51 -9.78
C GLN A 4 1.27 -25.14 -10.75
N HIS A 5 1.08 -24.93 -12.06
CA HIS A 5 1.96 -25.50 -13.09
C HIS A 5 3.41 -24.97 -13.07
N ASN A 6 3.66 -23.80 -12.47
CA ASN A 6 5.00 -23.18 -12.41
C ASN A 6 5.49 -22.96 -10.97
N LEU A 7 4.85 -23.60 -9.99
CA LEU A 7 5.18 -23.46 -8.58
C LEU A 7 6.62 -23.91 -8.28
N ASP A 8 7.05 -25.04 -8.82
CA ASP A 8 8.40 -25.56 -8.61
C ASP A 8 9.50 -24.60 -9.12
N GLU A 9 9.25 -23.96 -10.27
CA GLU A 9 10.14 -22.93 -10.82
C GLU A 9 10.17 -21.67 -9.93
N ARG A 10 9.04 -21.34 -9.31
CA ARG A 10 8.88 -20.14 -8.45
C ARG A 10 9.40 -20.34 -7.04
N THR A 11 9.54 -21.58 -6.57
CA THR A 11 10.12 -21.93 -5.26
C THR A 11 11.64 -22.17 -5.32
N SER A 12 12.18 -22.35 -6.52
CA SER A 12 13.62 -22.49 -6.77
C SER A 12 14.28 -21.14 -7.13
N PRO A 13 15.61 -21.00 -7.04
CA PRO A 13 16.29 -19.80 -7.54
C PRO A 13 16.01 -19.59 -9.04
N PHE A 14 15.45 -18.42 -9.39
CA PHE A 14 15.17 -18.05 -10.79
C PHE A 14 15.80 -16.71 -11.16
N SER A 15 16.04 -16.52 -12.46
CA SER A 15 16.64 -15.28 -12.98
C SER A 15 15.69 -14.09 -12.80
N LEU A 16 16.24 -12.93 -12.45
CA LEU A 16 15.48 -11.68 -12.39
C LEU A 16 14.80 -11.37 -13.73
N SER A 17 15.46 -11.70 -14.84
CA SER A 17 14.93 -11.50 -16.20
C SER A 17 13.67 -12.32 -16.51
N ALA A 18 13.31 -13.30 -15.67
CA ALA A 18 12.07 -14.07 -15.79
C ALA A 18 10.84 -13.37 -15.18
N LEU A 19 11.03 -12.16 -14.64
CA LEU A 19 9.95 -11.31 -14.13
C LEU A 19 9.59 -10.21 -15.13
N SER A 20 8.37 -9.69 -15.03
CA SER A 20 7.99 -8.50 -15.80
C SER A 20 8.77 -7.28 -15.33
N GLN A 21 8.92 -6.28 -16.19
CA GLN A 21 9.81 -5.13 -15.94
C GLN A 21 9.53 -4.44 -14.60
N THR A 22 8.25 -4.20 -14.26
CA THR A 22 7.89 -3.54 -12.99
C THR A 22 8.34 -4.34 -11.77
N LEU A 23 8.31 -5.66 -11.84
CA LEU A 23 8.76 -6.53 -10.75
C LEU A 23 10.29 -6.59 -10.68
N GLN A 24 10.98 -6.54 -11.82
CA GLN A 24 12.43 -6.41 -11.86
C GLN A 24 12.88 -5.13 -11.15
N ASP A 25 12.26 -4.01 -11.50
CA ASP A 25 12.57 -2.70 -10.92
C ASP A 25 12.28 -2.68 -9.41
N ALA A 26 11.19 -3.31 -8.97
CA ALA A 26 10.84 -3.43 -7.55
C ALA A 26 11.90 -4.22 -6.76
N VAL A 27 12.42 -5.33 -7.32
CA VAL A 27 13.48 -6.13 -6.70
C VAL A 27 14.79 -5.34 -6.63
N LEU A 28 15.16 -4.63 -7.70
CA LEU A 28 16.37 -3.81 -7.73
C LEU A 28 16.29 -2.67 -6.70
N LEU A 29 15.15 -1.98 -6.63
CA LEU A 29 14.90 -0.94 -5.64
C LEU A 29 14.94 -1.51 -4.22
N THR A 30 14.35 -2.68 -3.97
CA THR A 30 14.40 -3.32 -2.65
C THR A 30 15.85 -3.59 -2.22
N ARG A 31 16.69 -4.07 -3.13
CA ARG A 31 18.12 -4.32 -2.89
C ARG A 31 18.88 -3.01 -2.65
N SER A 32 18.61 -1.95 -3.41
CA SER A 32 19.26 -0.65 -3.21
C SER A 32 18.86 0.01 -1.89
N LEU A 33 17.67 -0.31 -1.36
CA LEU A 33 17.24 0.08 -0.03
C LEU A 33 17.93 -0.72 1.10
N GLY A 34 18.76 -1.71 0.77
CA GLY A 34 19.41 -2.59 1.73
C GLY A 34 18.48 -3.65 2.32
N ILE A 35 17.29 -3.84 1.75
CA ILE A 35 16.30 -4.83 2.18
C ILE A 35 16.52 -6.13 1.41
N ARG A 36 16.46 -7.27 2.12
CA ARG A 36 16.70 -8.59 1.53
C ARG A 36 15.47 -9.21 0.86
N TYR A 37 14.29 -8.97 1.42
CA TYR A 37 13.06 -9.65 1.02
C TYR A 37 12.04 -8.66 0.49
N ILE A 38 11.35 -9.05 -0.58
CA ILE A 38 10.18 -8.37 -1.13
C ILE A 38 9.04 -9.38 -1.17
N TRP A 39 7.84 -8.93 -0.82
CA TRP A 39 6.61 -9.68 -1.00
C TRP A 39 5.81 -9.05 -2.15
N ILE A 40 5.40 -9.86 -3.11
CA ILE A 40 4.61 -9.46 -4.28
C ILE A 40 3.50 -10.50 -4.42
N ASP A 41 2.25 -10.07 -4.35
CA ASP A 41 1.06 -10.95 -4.45
C ASP A 41 1.12 -11.91 -5.64
N ALA A 42 1.47 -11.41 -6.83
CA ALA A 42 1.57 -12.17 -8.05
C ALA A 42 2.68 -13.24 -8.04
N ILE A 43 3.66 -13.17 -7.13
CA ILE A 43 4.76 -14.15 -7.01
C ILE A 43 4.58 -15.03 -5.77
N CYS A 44 4.15 -14.45 -4.66
CA CYS A 44 4.14 -15.11 -3.35
C CYS A 44 2.83 -15.87 -3.06
N ILE A 45 1.80 -15.74 -3.90
CA ILE A 45 0.53 -16.45 -3.77
C ILE A 45 0.28 -17.26 -5.05
N VAL A 46 -0.11 -18.53 -4.89
CA VAL A 46 -0.59 -19.37 -6.00
C VAL A 46 -1.96 -18.88 -6.45
N GLN A 47 -2.04 -18.28 -7.65
CA GLN A 47 -3.23 -17.55 -8.09
C GLN A 47 -4.40 -18.45 -8.51
N ASP A 48 -4.10 -19.68 -8.95
CA ASP A 48 -5.08 -20.69 -9.39
C ASP A 48 -5.48 -21.68 -8.28
N ASP A 49 -4.92 -21.56 -7.07
CA ASP A 49 -5.42 -22.24 -5.87
C ASP A 49 -6.35 -21.31 -5.08
N ARG A 50 -7.65 -21.59 -5.16
CA ARG A 50 -8.67 -20.79 -4.48
C ARG A 50 -8.59 -20.87 -2.96
N ALA A 51 -8.21 -22.02 -2.39
CA ALA A 51 -8.15 -22.19 -0.95
C ALA A 51 -6.98 -21.38 -0.38
N GLU A 52 -5.81 -21.47 -1.00
CA GLU A 52 -4.64 -20.67 -0.66
C GLU A 52 -4.92 -19.18 -0.83
N TRP A 53 -5.47 -18.78 -1.98
CA TRP A 53 -5.77 -17.38 -2.26
C TRP A 53 -6.68 -16.75 -1.19
N MET A 54 -7.70 -17.47 -0.72
CA MET A 54 -8.60 -16.96 0.32
C MET A 54 -7.88 -16.75 1.66
N VAL A 55 -6.97 -17.64 2.03
CA VAL A 55 -6.15 -17.53 3.24
C VAL A 55 -5.21 -16.33 3.13
N GLU A 56 -4.57 -16.15 1.99
CA GLU A 56 -3.61 -15.06 1.77
C GLU A 56 -4.31 -13.69 1.63
N ALA A 57 -5.48 -13.64 0.99
CA ALA A 57 -6.32 -12.45 0.88
C ALA A 57 -6.69 -11.86 2.25
N GLN A 58 -6.95 -12.73 3.25
CA GLN A 58 -7.24 -12.30 4.62
C GLN A 58 -6.01 -11.69 5.34
N LYS A 59 -4.80 -12.09 4.93
CA LYS A 59 -3.52 -11.61 5.50
C LYS A 59 -2.94 -10.39 4.78
N MET A 60 -3.44 -10.03 3.59
CA MET A 60 -2.88 -8.93 2.77
C MET A 60 -2.71 -7.63 3.55
N MET A 61 -3.73 -7.22 4.30
CA MET A 61 -3.63 -6.02 5.13
C MET A 61 -2.47 -6.14 6.12
N GLN A 62 -2.30 -7.30 6.77
CA GLN A 62 -1.18 -7.54 7.68
C GLN A 62 0.18 -7.47 6.97
N TYR A 63 0.34 -8.07 5.78
CA TYR A 63 1.59 -7.98 5.02
C TYR A 63 2.01 -6.53 4.78
N TYR A 64 1.07 -5.67 4.39
CA TYR A 64 1.35 -4.24 4.23
C TYR A 64 1.66 -3.54 5.56
N GLY A 65 0.99 -3.90 6.65
CA GLY A 65 1.22 -3.31 7.98
C GLY A 65 2.56 -3.67 8.61
N ASP A 66 3.01 -4.91 8.41
CA ASP A 66 4.28 -5.42 8.94
C ASP A 66 5.48 -5.14 7.99
N ALA A 67 5.22 -4.68 6.75
CA ALA A 67 6.27 -4.31 5.81
C ALA A 67 7.10 -3.11 6.31
N GLN A 68 8.42 -3.15 6.08
CA GLN A 68 9.31 -2.02 6.39
C GLN A 68 8.96 -0.78 5.54
N VAL A 69 8.64 -1.02 4.27
CA VAL A 69 8.18 -0.07 3.27
C VAL A 69 7.37 -0.80 2.20
N THR A 70 6.28 -0.18 1.76
CA THR A 70 5.48 -0.65 0.61
C THR A 70 5.82 0.23 -0.58
N ILE A 71 6.31 -0.38 -1.67
CA ILE A 71 6.66 0.33 -2.91
C ILE A 71 5.40 0.47 -3.78
N VAL A 72 5.09 1.70 -4.18
CA VAL A 72 3.95 2.03 -5.03
C VAL A 72 4.44 2.58 -6.36
N PRO A 73 4.39 1.79 -7.45
CA PRO A 73 4.71 2.31 -8.79
C PRO A 73 3.57 3.21 -9.26
N ALA A 74 3.72 4.52 -9.14
CA ALA A 74 2.62 5.47 -9.32
C ALA A 74 2.22 5.69 -10.79
N HIS A 75 3.14 5.42 -11.73
CA HIS A 75 2.94 5.58 -13.18
C HIS A 75 3.01 4.26 -13.97
N ALA A 76 3.05 3.11 -13.29
CA ALA A 76 3.01 1.83 -14.00
C ALA A 76 1.55 1.48 -14.33
N ASP A 77 1.18 1.67 -15.59
CA ASP A 77 -0.16 1.31 -16.10
C ASP A 77 -0.33 -0.22 -16.20
N SER A 78 0.77 -0.97 -16.32
CA SER A 78 0.79 -2.44 -16.29
C SER A 78 2.05 -3.00 -15.63
N ALA A 79 2.05 -4.31 -15.36
CA ALA A 79 3.21 -5.03 -14.83
C ALA A 79 4.42 -5.03 -15.78
N ASP A 80 4.19 -4.73 -17.06
CA ASP A 80 5.20 -4.71 -18.12
C ASP A 80 5.69 -3.30 -18.46
N SER A 81 5.00 -2.25 -18.00
CA SER A 81 5.39 -0.86 -18.25
C SER A 81 6.74 -0.50 -17.63
N GLY A 82 7.14 -1.17 -16.55
CA GLY A 82 8.31 -0.81 -15.75
C GLY A 82 8.08 0.42 -14.88
N MET A 83 8.94 0.61 -13.89
CA MET A 83 9.07 1.88 -13.15
C MET A 83 9.96 2.83 -13.96
N LYS A 84 9.57 3.15 -15.20
CA LYS A 84 10.37 3.95 -16.14
C LYS A 84 10.75 5.31 -15.52
N THR A 85 11.99 5.42 -15.10
CA THR A 85 12.65 6.72 -14.90
C THR A 85 13.34 7.08 -16.21
N GLU A 86 12.87 8.12 -16.90
CA GLU A 86 13.30 8.45 -18.28
C GLU A 86 14.78 8.86 -18.46
N ARG A 87 15.66 8.77 -17.46
CA ARG A 87 17.08 9.08 -17.62
C ARG A 87 17.99 8.20 -16.78
N GLU A 88 19.17 7.92 -17.35
CA GLU A 88 20.35 7.45 -16.62
C GLU A 88 20.54 8.31 -15.37
N VAL A 89 20.53 7.63 -14.23
CA VAL A 89 20.51 8.14 -12.87
C VAL A 89 21.36 9.41 -12.69
N PRO A 90 20.78 10.60 -12.48
CA PRO A 90 21.54 11.73 -12.01
C PRO A 90 21.31 11.91 -10.50
N PHE A 91 22.39 11.69 -9.77
CA PHE A 91 22.75 12.34 -8.52
C PHE A 91 22.06 11.93 -7.22
N SER A 92 22.96 11.59 -6.29
CA SER A 92 22.77 11.28 -4.90
C SER A 92 22.40 12.50 -4.08
N ARG A 93 21.19 12.54 -3.50
CA ARG A 93 20.94 13.32 -2.28
C ARG A 93 20.91 12.36 -1.10
N ARG A 94 21.72 12.66 -0.08
CA ARG A 94 21.69 11.97 1.22
C ARG A 94 20.31 12.10 1.83
N PHE A 95 19.63 10.99 2.11
CA PHE A 95 18.45 10.99 2.95
C PHE A 95 18.87 11.10 4.42
N THR A 96 18.87 12.31 4.97
CA THR A 96 18.93 12.52 6.43
C THR A 96 17.51 12.57 6.98
N GLY A 97 16.84 11.41 6.98
CA GLY A 97 15.52 11.24 7.61
C GLY A 97 15.57 10.21 8.74
N PRO A 98 14.43 9.89 9.38
CA PRO A 98 14.37 9.04 10.58
C PRO A 98 14.79 7.56 10.37
N TRP A 99 15.28 7.20 9.18
CA TRP A 99 16.00 5.95 8.92
C TRP A 99 17.48 6.00 9.36
N ASN A 100 17.98 7.17 9.75
CA ASN A 100 19.39 7.35 10.13
C ASN A 100 19.68 6.92 11.58
N ASN A 101 19.16 5.76 11.98
CA ASN A 101 19.51 5.13 13.24
C ASN A 101 20.67 4.16 12.99
N ASP A 102 21.88 4.62 13.32
CA ASP A 102 23.10 3.88 13.65
C ASP A 102 23.66 2.82 12.69
N SER A 103 23.06 2.61 11.51
CA SER A 103 23.46 1.52 10.60
C SER A 103 24.43 1.92 9.48
N GLY A 104 24.83 3.19 9.40
CA GLY A 104 25.86 3.66 8.47
C GLY A 104 25.60 3.44 6.98
N ARG A 105 24.36 3.12 6.56
CA ARG A 105 23.98 3.04 5.14
C ARG A 105 23.11 4.23 4.78
N ASP A 106 23.74 5.21 4.14
CA ASP A 106 23.06 6.34 3.50
C ASP A 106 22.09 5.80 2.44
N LEU A 107 20.79 5.98 2.67
CA LEU A 107 19.77 5.71 1.65
C LEU A 107 19.81 6.85 0.63
N ILE A 108 20.25 6.58 -0.59
CA ILE A 108 20.34 7.57 -1.66
C ILE A 108 19.18 7.35 -2.62
N LEU A 109 18.23 8.27 -2.63
CA LEU A 109 17.04 8.24 -3.47
C LEU A 109 17.02 9.49 -4.36
N THR A 110 17.09 9.31 -5.68
CA THR A 110 17.36 10.35 -6.69
C THR A 110 16.08 10.95 -7.30
N ASN A 111 16.11 12.23 -7.74
CA ASN A 111 15.48 12.82 -8.96
C ASN A 111 15.04 14.31 -8.82
N THR A 112 14.78 14.95 -9.96
CA THR A 112 14.68 16.36 -10.36
C THR A 112 13.25 16.92 -10.42
N ALA A 113 13.14 18.25 -10.23
CA ALA A 113 11.91 18.96 -9.93
C ALA A 113 10.80 18.86 -11.00
N PHE A 114 9.67 18.26 -10.61
CA PHE A 114 8.36 18.45 -11.19
C PHE A 114 7.30 18.73 -10.11
N LYS A 115 6.52 19.82 -10.25
CA LYS A 115 5.37 20.08 -9.38
C LYS A 115 4.17 19.27 -9.84
N THR A 116 4.11 17.97 -9.53
CA THR A 116 2.83 17.25 -9.66
C THR A 116 2.03 17.41 -8.38
N ARG A 117 1.17 18.43 -8.41
CA ARG A 117 0.07 18.64 -7.44
C ARG A 117 -1.19 17.90 -7.91
N ASP A 118 -1.04 16.79 -8.61
CA ASP A 118 -2.17 15.94 -8.95
C ASP A 118 -2.63 15.22 -7.69
N ALA A 119 -3.92 15.36 -7.39
CA ALA A 119 -4.51 14.70 -6.24
C ALA A 119 -4.26 13.18 -6.37
N VAL A 120 -3.67 12.58 -5.34
CA VAL A 120 -3.47 11.11 -5.20
C VAL A 120 -4.73 10.32 -5.56
N SER A 121 -5.91 10.93 -5.39
CA SER A 121 -7.20 10.37 -5.80
C SER A 121 -7.32 10.01 -7.27
N LYS A 122 -6.60 10.70 -8.17
CA LYS A 122 -6.66 10.50 -9.62
C LYS A 122 -5.74 9.40 -10.15
N TRP A 123 -4.83 8.88 -9.32
CA TRP A 123 -3.83 7.91 -9.77
C TRP A 123 -4.45 6.54 -9.96
N ALA A 124 -4.05 5.80 -11.00
CA ALA A 124 -4.53 4.46 -11.31
C ALA A 124 -4.40 3.50 -10.11
N TRP A 125 -3.30 3.61 -9.36
CA TRP A 125 -3.12 2.91 -8.10
C TRP A 125 -4.28 3.16 -7.13
N ASN A 126 -4.68 4.42 -6.90
CA ASN A 126 -5.73 4.75 -5.93
C ASN A 126 -7.15 4.39 -6.42
N GLN A 127 -7.30 4.00 -7.69
CA GLN A 127 -8.56 3.51 -8.25
C GLN A 127 -8.79 2.01 -7.97
N ARG A 128 -7.75 1.24 -7.65
CA ARG A 128 -7.89 -0.21 -7.39
C ARG A 128 -8.40 -0.46 -5.96
N GLY A 129 -9.28 -1.44 -5.77
CA GLY A 129 -9.84 -1.74 -4.45
C GLY A 129 -8.80 -2.24 -3.43
N TRP A 130 -7.92 -3.16 -3.84
CA TRP A 130 -6.88 -3.74 -2.96
C TRP A 130 -5.85 -2.72 -2.48
N THR A 131 -5.57 -1.69 -3.27
CA THR A 131 -4.63 -0.63 -2.89
C THR A 131 -5.16 0.24 -1.75
N TYR A 132 -6.43 0.07 -1.37
CA TYR A 132 -6.94 0.71 -0.18
C TYR A 132 -6.35 0.09 1.08
N GLN A 133 -6.18 -1.24 1.13
CA GLN A 133 -5.49 -1.89 2.25
C GLN A 133 -4.02 -1.47 2.32
N GLU A 134 -3.34 -1.40 1.17
CA GLU A 134 -1.98 -0.86 1.06
C GLU A 134 -1.90 0.53 1.67
N ARG A 135 -2.81 1.43 1.26
CA ARG A 135 -2.88 2.80 1.72
C ARG A 135 -3.21 2.91 3.20
N LEU A 136 -4.08 2.06 3.73
CA LEU A 136 -4.54 2.18 5.11
C LEU A 136 -3.50 1.66 6.10
N ASN A 137 -2.87 0.52 5.83
CA ASN A 137 -2.09 -0.17 6.85
C ASN A 137 -0.58 0.00 6.71
N SER A 138 -0.05 0.33 5.53
CA SER A 138 1.40 0.44 5.34
C SER A 138 2.00 1.50 6.26
N ALA A 139 2.97 1.12 7.10
CA ALA A 139 3.67 2.07 7.98
C ALA A 139 4.44 3.14 7.19
N ARG A 140 4.96 2.75 6.03
CA ARG A 140 5.65 3.61 5.06
C ARG A 140 5.22 3.24 3.63
N LEU A 141 4.84 4.24 2.84
CA LEU A 141 4.54 4.12 1.42
C LEU A 141 5.59 4.88 0.63
N LEU A 142 6.34 4.21 -0.24
CA LEU A 142 7.27 4.82 -1.16
C LEU A 142 6.65 4.85 -2.56
N PHE A 143 6.15 6.01 -2.95
CA PHE A 143 5.67 6.26 -4.29
C PHE A 143 6.83 6.53 -5.23
N VAL A 144 6.89 5.74 -6.30
CA VAL A 144 7.87 5.86 -7.37
C VAL A 144 7.17 6.46 -8.60
N PHE A 145 7.54 7.70 -8.94
CA PHE A 145 7.10 8.38 -10.14
C PHE A 145 8.21 8.40 -11.18
N SER A 146 7.88 8.70 -12.44
CA SER A 146 8.88 8.78 -13.52
C SER A 146 9.99 9.80 -13.22
N HIS A 147 9.67 10.86 -12.46
CA HIS A 147 10.58 11.98 -12.18
C HIS A 147 10.78 12.32 -10.68
N SER A 148 10.17 11.58 -9.76
CA SER A 148 10.24 11.92 -8.33
C SER A 148 9.96 10.71 -7.45
N LEU A 149 10.30 10.86 -6.17
CA LEU A 149 10.00 9.90 -5.12
C LEU A 149 9.23 10.61 -4.01
N MET A 150 8.22 9.95 -3.47
CA MET A 150 7.51 10.43 -2.28
C MET A 150 7.42 9.32 -1.26
N LEU A 151 7.87 9.58 -0.03
CA LEU A 151 7.78 8.66 1.08
C LEU A 151 6.78 9.19 2.10
N ASN A 152 5.65 8.50 2.26
CA ASN A 152 4.67 8.81 3.29
C ASN A 152 4.84 7.87 4.47
N CYS A 153 5.13 8.41 5.65
CA CYS A 153 5.18 7.65 6.90
C CYS A 153 4.27 8.28 7.96
N ARG A 154 4.23 7.68 9.16
CA ARG A 154 3.42 8.19 10.28
C ARG A 154 3.76 9.62 10.69
N GLN A 155 5.05 9.99 10.60
CA GLN A 155 5.58 11.28 11.08
C GLN A 155 5.51 12.41 10.05
N GLY A 156 5.24 12.10 8.79
CA GLY A 156 5.37 13.08 7.72
C GLY A 156 5.38 12.47 6.33
N SER A 157 5.51 13.35 5.35
CA SER A 157 5.74 13.01 3.96
C SER A 157 7.07 13.61 3.51
N TRP A 158 7.93 12.81 2.90
CA TRP A 158 9.09 13.31 2.19
C TRP A 158 8.85 13.28 0.70
N ASN A 159 9.30 14.31 0.00
CA ASN A 159 9.30 14.35 -1.46
C ASN A 159 10.72 14.68 -1.92
N SER A 160 11.22 13.98 -2.94
CA SER A 160 12.57 14.17 -3.47
C SER A 160 12.84 15.59 -3.96
N LEU A 161 11.79 16.35 -4.28
CA LEU A 161 11.84 17.68 -4.89
C LEU A 161 11.64 18.80 -3.89
N THR A 162 10.76 18.59 -2.90
CA THR A 162 10.38 19.62 -1.93
C THR A 162 10.92 19.36 -0.53
N GLY A 163 11.55 18.21 -0.30
CA GLY A 163 12.08 17.83 1.01
C GLY A 163 11.02 17.28 1.96
N TRP A 164 11.26 17.41 3.25
CA TRP A 164 10.42 16.85 4.31
C TRP A 164 9.26 17.79 4.66
N ASP A 165 8.06 17.24 4.72
CA ASP A 165 6.85 17.84 5.27
C ASP A 165 6.46 17.11 6.56
N HIS A 166 6.39 17.86 7.66
CA HIS A 166 6.10 17.33 9.00
C HIS A 166 4.61 17.09 9.25
N GLN A 167 3.73 17.22 8.25
CA GLN A 167 2.31 16.88 8.39
C GLN A 167 2.14 15.38 8.65
N PRO A 168 1.75 14.96 9.87
CA PRO A 168 1.69 13.55 10.23
C PRO A 168 0.55 12.87 9.47
N ARG A 169 0.85 11.75 8.80
CA ARG A 169 -0.15 10.93 8.12
C ARG A 169 -1.20 10.37 9.08
N GLU A 170 -0.88 10.25 10.37
CA GLU A 170 -1.84 9.87 11.41
C GLU A 170 -3.03 10.84 11.51
N ALA A 171 -2.89 12.08 11.05
CA ALA A 171 -3.98 13.06 11.01
C ALA A 171 -4.92 12.86 9.81
N TRP A 172 -4.59 11.96 8.87
CA TRP A 172 -5.42 11.69 7.70
C TRP A 172 -6.35 10.51 7.98
N SER A 173 -7.60 10.59 7.52
CA SER A 173 -8.61 9.52 7.61
C SER A 173 -8.23 8.23 6.87
N THR A 174 -7.04 8.17 6.28
CA THR A 174 -6.55 7.06 5.46
C THR A 174 -5.39 6.30 6.12
N PHE A 175 -5.27 6.31 7.45
CA PHE A 175 -4.31 5.48 8.17
C PHE A 175 -5.01 4.67 9.28
N LEU A 176 -5.02 3.34 9.13
CA LEU A 176 -5.70 2.40 10.01
C LEU A 176 -4.76 1.23 10.33
N PRO A 177 -3.82 1.41 11.30
CA PRO A 177 -2.83 0.40 11.62
C PRO A 177 -3.44 -0.80 12.38
N LEU A 178 -3.14 -2.02 11.96
CA LEU A 178 -3.63 -3.26 12.61
C LEU A 178 -3.05 -3.52 14.00
N ARG A 179 -1.81 -3.06 14.27
CA ARG A 179 -1.03 -3.48 15.46
C ARG A 179 -0.59 -2.35 16.39
N SER A 180 -0.32 -1.16 15.86
CA SER A 180 0.23 -0.05 16.65
C SER A 180 -0.54 1.24 16.36
N PRO A 181 -1.52 1.61 17.20
CA PRO A 181 -2.23 2.88 17.09
C PRO A 181 -1.26 4.07 16.97
N GLY A 182 -1.68 5.08 16.23
CA GLY A 182 -1.05 6.41 16.24
C GLY A 182 -0.89 6.96 17.65
N LYS A 183 0.23 7.66 17.95
CA LYS A 183 0.31 8.43 19.21
C LYS A 183 -0.78 9.52 19.25
N THR A 184 -1.19 9.99 18.07
CA THR A 184 -2.23 11.01 17.86
C THR A 184 -3.58 10.39 17.49
N GLN A 185 -3.70 9.06 17.43
CA GLN A 185 -4.94 8.38 17.09
C GLN A 185 -5.85 8.35 18.32
N SER A 186 -6.32 9.54 18.71
CA SER A 186 -7.51 9.69 19.51
C SER A 186 -8.59 8.80 18.91
N ARG A 187 -9.20 7.92 19.73
CA ARG A 187 -10.24 6.93 19.32
C ARG A 187 -10.92 7.35 18.01
N LEU A 188 -10.69 6.58 16.93
CA LEU A 188 -11.26 6.81 15.60
C LEU A 188 -12.79 7.03 15.63
N ASP A 189 -13.42 6.62 16.73
CA ASP A 189 -14.84 6.75 17.03
C ASP A 189 -15.31 8.14 17.48
N ARG A 190 -14.43 9.14 17.65
CA ARG A 190 -14.88 10.51 17.98
C ARG A 190 -15.68 11.16 16.85
N ASP A 191 -15.50 10.71 15.62
CA ASP A 191 -16.22 11.22 14.45
C ASP A 191 -16.95 10.07 13.75
N ALA A 192 -18.28 10.08 13.86
CA ALA A 192 -19.17 9.12 13.18
C ALA A 192 -18.96 9.09 11.65
N ASN A 193 -18.38 10.14 11.07
CA ASN A 193 -18.11 10.22 9.64
C ASN A 193 -16.88 9.41 9.19
N THR A 194 -16.03 8.95 10.13
CA THR A 194 -14.80 8.21 9.79
C THR A 194 -15.15 6.89 9.09
N TRP A 195 -16.09 6.12 9.66
CA TRP A 195 -16.55 4.87 9.05
C TRP A 195 -17.17 5.10 7.67
N CYS A 196 -18.12 6.04 7.56
CA CYS A 196 -18.75 6.38 6.30
C CYS A 196 -17.73 6.85 5.24
N SER A 197 -16.68 7.56 5.67
CA SER A 197 -15.57 7.93 4.79
C SER A 197 -14.76 6.72 4.34
N LEU A 198 -14.49 5.74 5.22
CA LEU A 198 -13.80 4.50 4.86
C LEU A 198 -14.61 3.70 3.83
N VAL A 199 -15.89 3.48 4.10
CA VAL A 199 -16.82 2.79 3.19
C VAL A 199 -16.95 3.56 1.87
N GLY A 200 -17.13 4.88 1.92
CA GLY A 200 -17.26 5.73 0.73
C GLY A 200 -16.00 5.71 -0.16
N ASN A 201 -14.81 5.83 0.43
CA ASN A 201 -13.55 5.76 -0.31
C ASN A 201 -13.26 4.38 -0.88
N TYR A 202 -13.75 3.31 -0.22
CA TYR A 202 -13.60 1.96 -0.73
C TYR A 202 -14.59 1.65 -1.85
N THR A 203 -15.87 2.00 -1.67
CA THR A 203 -16.94 1.67 -2.62
C THR A 203 -16.82 2.39 -3.96
N GLN A 204 -16.11 3.52 -4.02
CA GLN A 204 -15.81 4.25 -5.26
C GLN A 204 -14.66 3.64 -6.08
N ARG A 205 -13.93 2.65 -5.54
CA ARG A 205 -12.79 2.02 -6.22
C ARG A 205 -13.25 0.90 -7.15
N GLN A 206 -12.49 0.72 -8.22
CA GLN A 206 -12.64 -0.36 -9.19
C GLN A 206 -12.03 -1.66 -8.63
N LEU A 207 -12.78 -2.74 -8.76
CA LEU A 207 -12.34 -4.08 -8.36
C LEU A 207 -12.29 -4.96 -9.60
N THR A 208 -11.20 -5.71 -9.74
CA THR A 208 -11.00 -6.66 -10.84
C THR A 208 -12.05 -7.79 -10.79
N SER A 209 -12.47 -8.19 -9.59
CA SER A 209 -13.53 -9.17 -9.36
C SER A 209 -14.51 -8.66 -8.30
N ARG A 210 -15.81 -8.77 -8.57
CA ARG A 210 -16.87 -8.39 -7.61
C ARG A 210 -16.80 -9.21 -6.32
N ARG A 211 -16.28 -10.44 -6.39
CA ARG A 211 -16.13 -11.35 -5.24
C ARG A 211 -15.06 -10.86 -4.27
N ASP A 212 -14.05 -10.16 -4.77
CA ASP A 212 -12.93 -9.65 -3.99
C ASP A 212 -13.36 -8.47 -3.11
N LYS A 213 -14.50 -7.83 -3.41
CA LYS A 213 -15.02 -6.65 -2.69
C LYS A 213 -15.16 -6.92 -1.20
N TRP A 214 -15.71 -8.07 -0.85
CA TRP A 214 -15.99 -8.41 0.54
C TRP A 214 -14.73 -8.84 1.28
N PHE A 215 -13.86 -9.62 0.62
CA PHE A 215 -12.58 -10.02 1.20
C PHE A 215 -11.69 -8.80 1.49
N ALA A 216 -11.55 -7.91 0.51
CA ALA A 216 -10.73 -6.71 0.65
C ALA A 216 -11.27 -5.73 1.71
N PHE A 217 -12.59 -5.65 1.93
CA PHE A 217 -13.12 -4.78 2.98
C PHE A 217 -13.15 -5.44 4.36
N SER A 218 -13.26 -6.77 4.45
CA SER A 218 -13.38 -7.49 5.73
C SER A 218 -12.23 -7.17 6.70
N SER A 219 -10.98 -7.16 6.21
CA SER A 219 -9.81 -6.80 7.01
C SER A 219 -9.83 -5.32 7.48
N ILE A 220 -10.40 -4.42 6.67
CA ILE A 220 -10.55 -3.00 7.01
C ILE A 220 -11.58 -2.85 8.14
N ALA A 221 -12.71 -3.56 8.03
CA ALA A 221 -13.74 -3.58 9.06
C ALA A 221 -13.21 -4.14 10.39
N GLU A 222 -12.39 -5.20 10.34
CA GLU A 222 -11.74 -5.76 11.52
C GLU A 222 -10.73 -4.78 12.14
N ALA A 223 -9.90 -4.13 11.32
CA ALA A 223 -8.96 -3.12 11.78
C ALA A 223 -9.67 -1.93 12.44
N PHE A 224 -10.78 -1.48 11.85
CA PHE A 224 -11.61 -0.41 12.41
C PHE A 224 -12.24 -0.84 13.72
N SER A 225 -12.77 -2.06 13.80
CA SER A 225 -13.35 -2.62 15.02
C SER A 225 -12.34 -2.63 16.16
N ARG A 226 -11.11 -3.10 15.91
CA ARG A 226 -10.02 -3.11 16.90
C ARG A 226 -9.62 -1.72 17.36
N ALA A 227 -9.57 -0.76 16.45
CA ALA A 227 -9.09 0.58 16.76
C ALA A 227 -10.17 1.52 17.35
N SER A 228 -11.46 1.28 17.06
CA SER A 228 -12.59 2.02 17.61
C SER A 228 -13.18 1.38 18.87
N GLY A 229 -13.05 0.06 19.03
CA GLY A 229 -13.75 -0.73 20.05
C GLY A 229 -15.19 -1.11 19.65
N ARG A 230 -15.65 -0.72 18.45
CA ARG A 230 -17.00 -1.05 17.96
C ARG A 230 -17.02 -2.40 17.27
N ARG A 231 -18.15 -3.10 17.36
CA ARG A 231 -18.29 -4.43 16.77
C ARG A 231 -18.72 -4.36 15.32
N THR A 232 -18.08 -5.17 14.48
CA THR A 232 -18.48 -5.37 13.08
C THR A 232 -19.02 -6.78 12.86
N VAL A 233 -20.04 -6.89 12.00
CA VAL A 233 -20.68 -8.15 11.59
C VAL A 233 -20.68 -8.20 10.07
N ALA A 234 -20.04 -9.22 9.49
CA ALA A 234 -19.92 -9.39 8.04
C ALA A 234 -19.40 -8.14 7.29
N GLY A 235 -18.53 -7.34 7.93
CA GLY A 235 -17.98 -6.12 7.35
C GLY A 235 -18.83 -4.85 7.55
N LEU A 236 -19.92 -4.94 8.32
CA LEU A 236 -20.81 -3.82 8.66
C LEU A 236 -20.73 -3.48 10.15
N LEU A 237 -21.01 -2.24 10.54
CA LEU A 237 -21.13 -1.85 11.95
C LEU A 237 -22.42 -2.39 12.58
N GLU A 238 -22.30 -3.13 13.68
CA GLU A 238 -23.43 -3.80 14.36
C GLU A 238 -24.50 -2.81 14.86
N ASP A 239 -24.07 -1.67 15.39
CA ASP A 239 -24.93 -0.64 15.97
C ASP A 239 -25.51 0.33 14.92
N ARG A 240 -25.10 0.21 13.65
CA ARG A 240 -25.53 1.08 12.54
C ARG A 240 -25.84 0.31 11.25
N LEU A 241 -26.24 -0.96 11.35
CA LEU A 241 -26.45 -1.84 10.19
C LEU A 241 -27.31 -1.21 9.08
N LEU A 242 -28.40 -0.52 9.42
CA LEU A 242 -29.29 0.11 8.45
C LEU A 242 -28.64 1.29 7.71
N GLU A 243 -27.94 2.17 8.43
CA GLU A 243 -27.20 3.30 7.84
C GLU A 243 -26.05 2.78 6.98
N ASP A 244 -25.36 1.76 7.47
CA ASP A 244 -24.22 1.16 6.80
C ASP A 244 -24.67 0.54 5.47
N LEU A 245 -25.69 -0.33 5.48
CA LEU A 245 -26.28 -0.92 4.28
C LEU A 245 -26.67 0.11 3.22
N ALA A 246 -27.18 1.28 3.63
CA ALA A 246 -27.52 2.36 2.71
C ALA A 246 -26.29 3.12 2.17
N SER A 247 -25.16 3.08 2.88
CA SER A 247 -23.91 3.72 2.47
C SER A 247 -23.11 2.90 1.43
N TRP A 248 -23.37 1.58 1.35
CA TRP A 248 -22.78 0.72 0.34
C TRP A 248 -23.39 1.00 -1.03
N ARG A 249 -22.64 1.72 -1.88
CA ARG A 249 -23.00 1.81 -3.30
C ARG A 249 -22.81 0.42 -3.94
N SER A 250 -23.90 -0.15 -4.45
CA SER A 250 -23.82 -1.30 -5.36
C SER A 250 -22.98 -0.89 -6.57
N PRO A 251 -22.09 -1.76 -7.08
CA PRO A 251 -21.62 -1.59 -8.45
C PRO A 251 -22.81 -1.58 -9.41
#